data_AF-A0A2E8ICZ8-F1
#
_entry.id   AF-A0A2E8ICZ8-F1
#
_cell.length_a   1.000
_cell.length_b   1.000
_cell.length_c   1.000
_cell.angle_alpha   90.00
_cell.angle_beta   90.00
_cell.angle_gamma   90.00
#
_symmetry.space_group_name_H-M   'P 1'
#
loop_
_entity.id
_entity.type
_entity.pdbx_description
1 polymer ?
#
loop_
_entity_poly.entity_id
_entity_poly.type
_entity_poly.pdbx_seq_one_letter_code
_entity_poly.pdbx_strand_id
1 'polypeptide(L)'
;MSLFGKVKNTIGLLKSVDLEALNKLSQKVDLSKVMSAVGNLDDRQLQGLMKMLNSQAKKGQHKLPPIDGDFYNLAQKLTPEEREIQMKMRNFMEDEVKPIANDFWNRAEFPHEIIPKFAELNLAGIA
;
A
#
# COMPACT_ATOMS: atom_id res chain seq x y z
N MET A 1 45.22 19.01 -24.70
CA MET A 1 43.83 19.45 -24.96
C MET A 1 43.42 20.44 -23.88
N SER A 2 43.07 21.65 -24.30
CA SER A 2 43.28 22.93 -23.61
C SER A 2 42.54 23.14 -22.29
N LEU A 3 43.23 23.71 -21.29
CA LEU A 3 42.66 24.24 -20.02
C LEU A 3 41.43 25.12 -20.27
N PHE A 4 41.41 25.88 -21.36
CA PHE A 4 40.28 26.71 -21.77
C PHE A 4 39.01 25.91 -22.09
N GLY A 5 39.14 24.70 -22.64
CA GLY A 5 38.00 23.83 -22.94
C GLY A 5 37.34 23.29 -21.67
N LYS A 6 38.16 22.96 -20.65
CA LYS A 6 37.65 22.52 -19.34
C LYS A 6 36.89 23.65 -18.63
N VAL A 7 37.46 24.86 -18.61
CA VAL A 7 36.81 26.04 -17.99
C VAL A 7 35.48 26.38 -18.67
N LYS A 8 35.44 26.37 -20.02
CA LYS A 8 34.20 26.62 -20.77
C LYS A 8 33.14 25.55 -20.49
N ASN A 9 33.52 24.29 -20.39
CA ASN A 9 32.61 23.19 -20.05
C ASN A 9 32.08 23.30 -18.62
N THR A 10 32.91 23.65 -17.64
CA THR A 10 32.48 23.85 -16.26
C THR A 10 31.48 25.01 -16.13
N ILE A 11 31.72 26.12 -16.86
CA ILE A 11 30.78 27.25 -16.91
C ILE A 11 29.44 26.83 -17.56
N GLY A 12 29.49 25.98 -18.58
CA GLY A 12 28.29 25.41 -19.20
C GLY A 12 27.48 24.55 -18.23
N LEU A 13 28.16 23.69 -17.46
CA LEU A 13 27.52 22.84 -16.43
C LEU A 13 26.88 23.66 -15.32
N LEU A 14 27.56 24.70 -14.81
CA LEU A 14 27.02 25.60 -13.79
C LEU A 14 25.73 26.32 -14.21
N LYS A 15 25.53 26.55 -15.51
CA LYS A 15 24.29 27.16 -16.04
C LYS A 15 23.11 26.19 -16.12
N SER A 16 23.38 24.90 -16.28
CA SER A 16 22.33 23.87 -16.42
C SER A 16 21.91 23.24 -15.10
N VAL A 17 22.64 23.48 -14.01
CA VAL A 17 22.34 22.88 -12.71
C VAL A 17 21.49 23.83 -11.87
N ASP A 18 20.37 23.31 -11.36
CA ASP A 18 19.51 24.02 -10.42
C ASP A 18 20.18 24.14 -9.05
N LEU A 19 20.55 25.37 -8.68
CA LEU A 19 21.25 25.71 -7.45
C LEU A 19 20.37 25.51 -6.20
N GLU A 20 19.06 25.67 -6.30
CA GLU A 20 18.15 25.44 -5.18
C GLU A 20 18.00 23.94 -4.89
N ALA A 21 17.87 23.13 -5.95
CA ALA A 21 17.82 21.68 -5.83
C ALA A 21 19.15 21.12 -5.29
N LEU A 22 20.29 21.64 -5.75
CA LEU A 22 21.62 21.29 -5.23
C LEU A 22 21.75 21.58 -3.73
N ASN A 23 21.28 22.76 -3.29
CA ASN A 23 21.35 23.13 -1.88
C ASN A 23 20.47 22.23 -1.00
N LYS A 24 19.27 21.85 -1.48
CA LYS A 24 18.41 20.87 -0.78
C LYS A 24 19.04 19.48 -0.71
N LEU A 25 19.79 19.09 -1.74
CA LEU A 25 20.44 17.79 -1.80
C LEU A 25 21.69 17.73 -0.90
N SER A 26 22.51 18.79 -0.87
CA SER A 26 23.73 18.87 -0.04
C SER A 26 23.43 18.80 1.45
N GLN A 27 22.27 19.30 1.89
CA GLN A 27 21.81 19.19 3.28
C GLN A 27 21.54 17.74 3.71
N LYS A 28 21.25 16.84 2.77
CA LYS A 28 20.86 15.45 3.06
C LYS A 28 21.93 14.43 2.70
N VAL A 29 22.83 14.75 1.75
CA VAL A 29 23.81 13.81 1.22
C VAL A 29 25.14 14.52 0.89
N ASP A 30 26.25 13.82 1.11
CA ASP A 30 27.58 14.25 0.66
C ASP A 30 27.69 14.17 -0.87
N LEU A 31 27.67 15.34 -1.52
CA LEU A 31 27.76 15.46 -2.98
C LEU A 31 29.07 14.89 -3.54
N SER A 32 30.18 15.06 -2.83
CA SER A 32 31.49 14.58 -3.30
C SER A 32 31.50 13.05 -3.36
N LYS A 33 30.94 12.42 -2.33
CA LYS A 33 30.82 10.96 -2.26
C LYS A 33 29.84 10.40 -3.28
N VAL A 34 28.74 11.11 -3.55
CA VAL A 34 27.77 10.70 -4.59
C VAL A 34 28.40 10.79 -5.98
N MET A 35 29.09 11.89 -6.28
CA MET A 35 29.73 12.09 -7.59
C MET A 35 30.82 11.03 -7.85
N SER A 36 31.60 10.65 -6.84
CA SER A 36 32.60 9.59 -6.98
C SER A 36 31.97 8.20 -7.09
N ALA A 37 30.92 7.92 -6.32
CA ALA A 37 30.21 6.65 -6.40
C ALA A 37 29.55 6.46 -7.78
N VAL A 38 28.89 7.48 -8.31
CA VAL A 38 28.25 7.43 -9.64
C VAL A 38 29.30 7.38 -10.76
N GLY A 39 30.42 8.09 -10.61
CA GLY A 39 31.50 8.10 -11.60
C GLY A 39 32.27 6.78 -11.72
N ASN A 40 32.18 5.90 -10.71
CA ASN A 40 32.80 4.57 -10.73
C ASN A 40 31.87 3.48 -11.29
N LEU A 41 30.60 3.79 -11.62
CA LEU A 41 29.65 2.83 -12.18
C LEU A 41 29.90 2.62 -13.68
N ASP A 42 29.64 1.40 -14.15
CA ASP A 42 29.56 1.13 -15.59
C ASP A 42 28.22 1.58 -16.20
N ASP A 43 28.13 1.57 -17.54
CA ASP A 43 26.94 2.04 -18.27
C ASP A 43 25.66 1.28 -17.92
N ARG A 44 25.76 -0.03 -17.63
CA ARG A 44 24.59 -0.86 -17.28
C ARG A 44 24.11 -0.53 -15.88
N GLN A 45 25.03 -0.35 -14.94
CA GLN A 45 24.75 0.04 -13.57
C GLN A 45 24.15 1.45 -13.51
N LEU A 46 24.70 2.39 -14.29
CA LEU A 46 24.18 3.75 -14.39
C LEU A 46 22.76 3.75 -14.95
N GLN A 47 22.50 2.98 -16.01
CA GLN A 47 21.15 2.86 -16.58
C GLN A 47 20.15 2.25 -15.60
N GLY A 48 20.56 1.24 -14.83
CA GLY A 48 19.74 0.64 -13.77
C GLY A 48 19.43 1.62 -12.63
N LEU A 49 20.43 2.36 -12.17
CA LEU A 49 20.27 3.40 -11.15
C LEU A 49 19.31 4.50 -11.63
N MET A 50 19.50 4.99 -12.86
CA MET A 50 18.62 6.02 -13.44
C MET A 50 17.18 5.51 -13.60
N LYS A 51 16.98 4.25 -14.00
CA LYS A 51 15.65 3.63 -14.05
C LYS A 51 15.01 3.60 -12.67
N MET A 52 15.77 3.27 -11.62
CA MET A 52 15.28 3.23 -10.24
C MET A 52 14.93 4.63 -9.71
N LEU A 53 15.79 5.63 -9.95
CA LEU A 53 15.57 7.03 -9.54
C LEU A 53 14.38 7.68 -10.27
N ASN A 54 14.20 7.35 -11.56
CA ASN A 54 13.08 7.83 -12.37
C ASN A 54 11.79 7.03 -12.14
N SER A 55 11.90 5.79 -11.68
CA SER A 55 10.73 5.03 -11.25
C SER A 55 10.29 5.52 -9.87
N GLN A 56 9.43 6.54 -9.85
CA GLN A 56 8.57 6.82 -8.70
C GLN A 56 7.49 5.73 -8.57
N ALA A 57 7.87 4.45 -8.61
CA ALA A 57 6.95 3.40 -8.21
C ALA A 57 6.67 3.63 -6.72
N LYS A 58 5.48 4.13 -6.40
CA LYS A 58 5.01 4.29 -5.03
C LYS A 58 5.13 2.93 -4.34
N LYS A 59 6.22 2.74 -3.59
CA LYS A 59 6.44 1.58 -2.71
C LYS A 59 5.17 1.46 -1.85
N GLY A 60 4.40 0.39 -2.06
CA GLY A 60 3.20 0.09 -1.27
C GLY A 60 1.85 0.33 -1.96
N GLN A 61 1.77 0.69 -3.25
CA GLN A 61 0.48 0.83 -3.96
C GLN A 61 0.05 -0.38 -4.80
N HIS A 62 0.56 -1.58 -4.54
CA HIS A 62 -0.20 -2.76 -4.93
C HIS A 62 -1.35 -2.89 -3.93
N LYS A 63 -2.48 -2.20 -4.20
CA LYS A 63 -3.72 -2.49 -3.50
C LYS A 63 -4.06 -3.93 -3.85
N LEU A 64 -3.80 -4.83 -2.91
CA LEU A 64 -4.25 -6.20 -3.01
C LEU A 64 -5.76 -6.17 -3.25
N PRO A 65 -6.30 -7.08 -4.07
CA PRO A 65 -7.73 -7.23 -4.18
C PRO A 65 -8.31 -7.48 -2.78
N PRO A 66 -9.58 -7.11 -2.55
CA PRO A 66 -10.26 -7.50 -1.32
C PRO A 66 -10.18 -9.02 -1.16
N ILE A 67 -10.08 -9.48 0.08
CA ILE A 67 -10.06 -10.91 0.39
C ILE A 67 -11.40 -11.50 -0.04
N ASP A 68 -11.37 -12.41 -1.01
CA ASP A 68 -12.53 -13.21 -1.39
C ASP A 68 -12.38 -14.62 -0.82
N GLY A 69 -13.21 -14.93 0.18
CA GLY A 69 -13.24 -16.24 0.82
C GLY A 69 -14.11 -17.27 0.08
N ASP A 70 -14.91 -16.85 -0.90
CA ASP A 70 -15.83 -17.74 -1.63
C ASP A 70 -15.16 -18.32 -2.89
N PHE A 71 -14.12 -19.15 -2.67
CA PHE A 71 -13.29 -19.69 -3.75
C PHE A 71 -14.07 -20.50 -4.81
N TYR A 72 -15.20 -21.09 -4.41
CA TYR A 72 -16.07 -21.87 -5.30
C TYR A 72 -17.30 -21.11 -5.80
N ASN A 73 -17.40 -19.81 -5.52
CA ASN A 73 -18.54 -18.96 -5.90
C ASN A 73 -19.89 -19.56 -5.45
N LEU A 74 -19.94 -20.13 -4.25
CA LEU A 74 -21.16 -20.74 -3.70
C LEU A 74 -22.28 -19.70 -3.57
N ALA A 75 -21.95 -18.44 -3.28
CA ALA A 75 -22.93 -17.36 -3.21
C ALA A 75 -23.67 -17.11 -4.55
N GLN A 76 -23.10 -17.52 -5.69
CA GLN A 76 -23.77 -17.41 -7.00
C GLN A 76 -24.84 -18.49 -7.21
N LYS A 77 -24.82 -19.56 -6.40
CA LYS A 77 -25.83 -20.63 -6.45
C LYS A 77 -27.09 -20.31 -5.66
N LEU A 78 -27.04 -19.27 -4.83
CA LEU A 78 -28.16 -18.81 -4.01
C LEU A 78 -29.15 -18.02 -4.86
N THR A 79 -30.43 -18.16 -4.54
CA THR A 79 -31.47 -17.26 -5.05
C THR A 79 -31.24 -15.83 -4.52
N PRO A 80 -31.86 -14.80 -5.14
CA PRO A 80 -31.76 -13.43 -4.64
C PRO A 80 -32.21 -13.29 -3.17
N GLU A 81 -33.24 -14.01 -2.76
CA GLU A 81 -33.80 -14.00 -1.40
C GLU A 81 -32.83 -14.64 -0.39
N GLU A 82 -32.25 -15.79 -0.74
CA GLU A 82 -31.23 -16.45 0.09
C GLU A 82 -29.96 -15.59 0.22
N ARG A 83 -29.59 -14.88 -0.85
CA ARG A 83 -28.45 -13.96 -0.84
C ARG A 83 -28.72 -12.75 0.04
N GLU A 84 -29.94 -12.25 0.10
CA GLU A 84 -30.34 -11.19 1.02
C GLU A 84 -30.20 -11.64 2.48
N ILE A 85 -30.69 -12.85 2.80
CA ILE A 85 -30.51 -13.46 4.12
C ILE A 85 -29.03 -13.59 4.48
N GLN A 86 -28.22 -14.10 3.56
CA GLN A 86 -26.77 -14.23 3.73
C GLN A 86 -26.12 -12.88 4.06
N MET A 87 -26.45 -11.83 3.29
CA MET A 87 -25.88 -10.50 3.49
C MET A 87 -26.36 -9.86 4.80
N LYS A 88 -27.62 -10.05 5.18
CA LYS A 88 -28.15 -9.59 6.47
C LYS A 88 -27.39 -10.21 7.64
N MET A 89 -27.15 -11.52 7.60
CA MET A 89 -26.35 -12.22 8.61
C MET A 89 -24.89 -11.73 8.62
N ARG A 90 -24.27 -11.57 7.44
CA ARG A 90 -22.89 -11.08 7.31
C ARG A 90 -22.73 -9.71 7.98
N ASN A 91 -23.60 -8.77 7.66
CA ASN A 91 -23.54 -7.42 8.22
C ASN A 91 -23.69 -7.46 9.74
N PHE A 92 -24.64 -8.25 10.27
CA PHE A 92 -24.78 -8.41 11.72
C PHE A 92 -23.50 -8.96 12.39
N MET A 93 -22.87 -9.98 11.79
CA MET A 93 -21.63 -10.55 12.33
C MET A 93 -20.48 -9.55 12.30
N GLU A 94 -20.40 -8.69 11.27
CA GLU A 94 -19.35 -7.69 11.11
C GLU A 94 -19.57 -6.46 12.00
N ASP A 95 -20.81 -6.01 12.18
CA ASP A 95 -21.15 -4.78 12.89
C ASP A 95 -21.35 -5.02 14.40
N GLU A 96 -22.02 -6.11 14.78
CA GLU A 96 -22.43 -6.36 16.18
C GLU A 96 -21.51 -7.37 16.89
N VAL A 97 -21.07 -8.43 16.20
CA VAL A 97 -20.33 -9.52 16.84
C VAL A 97 -18.81 -9.29 16.79
N LYS A 98 -18.26 -8.92 15.64
CA LYS A 98 -16.82 -8.72 15.45
C LYS A 98 -16.17 -7.76 16.47
N PRO A 99 -16.80 -6.63 16.89
CA PRO A 99 -16.20 -5.74 17.87
C PRO A 99 -16.02 -6.36 19.26
N ILE A 100 -16.92 -7.26 19.66
CA ILE A 100 -16.94 -7.86 21.01
C ILE A 100 -16.36 -9.27 21.06
N ALA A 101 -16.19 -9.93 19.91
CA ALA A 101 -15.85 -11.35 19.80
C ALA A 101 -14.60 -11.73 20.59
N ASN A 102 -13.51 -10.97 20.45
CA ASN A 102 -12.25 -11.28 21.12
C ASN A 102 -12.34 -11.14 22.64
N ASP A 103 -13.07 -10.13 23.11
CA ASP A 103 -13.22 -9.83 24.53
C ASP A 103 -13.98 -10.94 25.28
N PHE A 104 -15.14 -11.35 24.74
CA PHE A 104 -15.91 -12.48 25.28
C PHE A 104 -15.20 -13.82 25.13
N TRP A 105 -14.48 -14.03 24.02
CA TRP A 105 -13.67 -15.24 23.82
C TRP A 105 -12.59 -15.37 24.89
N ASN A 106 -11.87 -14.29 25.20
CA ASN A 106 -10.82 -14.27 26.22
C ASN A 106 -11.36 -14.53 27.63
N ARG A 107 -12.60 -14.11 27.93
CA ARG A 107 -13.26 -14.37 29.21
C ARG A 107 -13.93 -15.73 29.30
N ALA A 108 -14.03 -16.47 28.20
CA ALA A 108 -14.84 -17.69 28.08
C ALA A 108 -16.31 -17.48 28.51
N GLU A 109 -16.88 -16.33 28.15
CA GLU A 109 -18.25 -15.94 28.50
C GLU A 109 -19.14 -15.82 27.26
N PHE A 110 -20.45 -16.01 27.45
CA PHE A 110 -21.42 -15.81 26.39
C PHE A 110 -21.95 -14.37 26.37
N PRO A 111 -21.94 -13.68 25.21
CA PRO A 111 -22.43 -12.31 25.09
C PRO A 111 -23.96 -12.25 25.00
N HIS A 112 -24.64 -12.30 26.14
CA HIS A 112 -26.12 -12.33 26.19
C HIS A 112 -26.79 -11.10 25.54
N GLU A 113 -26.07 -9.98 25.42
CA GLU A 113 -26.54 -8.76 24.76
C GLU A 113 -26.82 -8.93 23.26
N ILE A 114 -26.24 -9.94 22.61
CA ILE A 114 -26.49 -10.18 21.17
C ILE A 114 -27.83 -10.88 20.92
N ILE A 115 -28.38 -11.58 21.91
CA ILE A 115 -29.61 -12.38 21.77
C ILE A 115 -30.78 -11.53 21.25
N PRO A 116 -31.16 -10.40 21.89
CA PRO A 116 -32.27 -9.58 21.38
C PRO A 116 -32.00 -9.05 19.97
N LYS A 117 -30.77 -8.60 19.68
CA LYS A 117 -30.39 -8.08 18.36
C LYS A 117 -30.47 -9.16 17.28
N PHE A 118 -30.05 -10.39 17.60
CA PHE A 118 -30.16 -11.52 16.69
C PHE A 118 -31.61 -11.92 16.45
N ALA A 119 -32.47 -11.84 17.47
CA ALA A 119 -33.90 -12.11 17.34
C ALA A 119 -34.59 -11.12 16.38
N GLU A 120 -34.20 -9.84 16.40
CA GLU A 120 -34.71 -8.83 15.46
C GLU A 120 -34.39 -9.13 13.99
N LEU A 121 -33.35 -9.92 13.71
CA LEU A 121 -33.06 -10.36 12.34
C LEU A 121 -34.14 -11.31 11.81
N ASN A 122 -34.89 -11.97 12.70
CA ASN A 122 -35.90 -12.97 12.38
C ASN A 122 -35.35 -14.11 11.49
N LEU A 123 -34.10 -14.51 11.75
CA LEU A 123 -33.41 -15.58 11.01
C LEU A 123 -33.34 -16.89 11.78
N ALA A 124 -33.64 -16.87 13.08
CA ALA A 124 -33.66 -18.07 13.91
C ALA A 124 -34.88 -18.94 13.56
N GLY A 125 -34.66 -20.22 13.27
CA GLY A 125 -35.74 -21.17 12.97
C GLY A 125 -36.24 -21.13 11.52
N ILE A 126 -35.51 -20.50 10.61
CA ILE A 126 -35.71 -20.70 9.17
C ILE A 126 -35.33 -22.15 8.84
N ALA A 127 -36.27 -22.90 8.26
CA ALA A 127 -36.13 -24.29 7.84
C ALA A 127 -36.20 -24.41 6.32
#